data_AF-A0A7Y2JR48-F1
#
_entry.id   AF-A0A7Y2JR48-F1
#
_cell.length_a   1.000
_cell.length_b   1.000
_cell.length_c   1.000
_cell.angle_alpha   90.00
_cell.angle_beta   90.00
_cell.angle_gamma   90.00
#
_symmetry.space_group_name_H-M   'P 1'
#
loop_
_entity.id
_entity.type
_entity.pdbx_description
1 polymer ?
#
loop_
_entity_poly.entity_id
_entity_poly.type
_entity_poly.pdbx_seq_one_letter_code
_entity_poly.pdbx_strand_id
1 'polypeptide(L)'
;MLGPDTASARSHSKALASSPHVAGTPAQTRTADYVLEQMAGWGLDTSRVEFRVFLPFHDSTVVELVAPERRRLMLDEPPEPSDSATLRGIWPAMNGYSGAGDVTAPVIYANYGLPEDYDVLDSLGVSVEGRVVLARYGRSYRGIKAREAERHGARALLLFSDPQNDGYFRGDVYPAGPMRPLSAVQRGSLYNGRGDP
;
A
#
# COMPACT_ATOMS: atom_id res chain seq x y z
N MET A 1 -32.83 -12.98 -22.42
CA MET A 1 -31.39 -12.87 -22.15
C MET A 1 -31.22 -12.21 -20.79
N LEU A 2 -30.60 -12.89 -19.83
CA LEU A 2 -30.21 -12.26 -18.57
C LEU A 2 -29.00 -11.39 -18.88
N GLY A 3 -29.24 -10.07 -18.97
CA GLY A 3 -28.18 -9.08 -19.13
C GLY A 3 -27.45 -8.82 -17.81
N PRO A 4 -26.55 -7.82 -17.78
CA PRO A 4 -25.92 -7.37 -16.55
C PRO A 4 -26.96 -7.06 -15.46
N ASP A 5 -26.73 -7.59 -14.26
CA ASP A 5 -27.62 -7.42 -13.10
C ASP A 5 -26.84 -6.93 -11.87
N THR A 6 -27.44 -5.94 -11.19
CA THR A 6 -26.85 -5.33 -10.00
C THR A 6 -26.85 -6.26 -8.79
N ALA A 7 -27.81 -7.19 -8.68
CA ALA A 7 -27.84 -8.15 -7.58
C ALA A 7 -26.70 -9.18 -7.72
N SER A 8 -26.48 -9.68 -8.94
CA SER A 8 -25.32 -10.52 -9.27
C SER A 8 -23.99 -9.81 -8.97
N ALA A 9 -23.79 -8.58 -9.45
CA ALA A 9 -22.57 -7.81 -9.19
C ALA A 9 -22.29 -7.62 -7.69
N ARG A 10 -23.34 -7.33 -6.90
CA ARG A 10 -23.25 -7.21 -5.44
C ARG A 10 -22.84 -8.53 -4.78
N SER A 11 -23.40 -9.65 -5.24
CA SER A 11 -23.07 -10.98 -4.73
C SER A 11 -21.59 -11.31 -4.96
N HIS A 12 -21.10 -11.12 -6.18
CA HIS A 12 -19.69 -11.35 -6.53
C HIS A 12 -18.74 -10.44 -5.75
N SER A 13 -19.07 -9.15 -5.64
CA SER A 13 -18.26 -8.21 -4.85
C SER A 13 -18.14 -8.65 -3.39
N LYS A 14 -19.24 -9.09 -2.77
CA LYS A 14 -19.24 -9.59 -1.38
C LYS A 14 -18.43 -10.87 -1.22
N ALA A 15 -18.52 -11.79 -2.18
CA ALA A 15 -17.74 -13.04 -2.15
C ALA A 15 -16.23 -12.76 -2.28
N LEU A 16 -15.84 -11.95 -3.27
CA LEU A 16 -14.45 -11.61 -3.56
C LEU A 16 -13.81 -10.78 -2.45
N ALA A 17 -14.54 -9.85 -1.82
CA ALA A 17 -14.04 -8.99 -0.75
C ALA A 17 -14.15 -9.61 0.67
N SER A 18 -14.61 -10.86 0.79
CA SER A 18 -14.92 -11.47 2.10
C SER A 18 -13.69 -11.77 2.97
N SER A 19 -12.48 -11.77 2.42
CA SER A 19 -11.23 -12.02 3.14
C SER A 19 -10.02 -11.45 2.38
N PRO A 20 -8.95 -11.04 3.07
CA PRO A 20 -7.69 -10.69 2.42
C PRO A 20 -7.16 -11.84 1.56
N HIS A 21 -6.85 -11.55 0.29
CA HIS A 21 -6.43 -12.54 -0.71
C HIS A 21 -5.14 -12.08 -1.43
N VAL A 22 -4.07 -11.88 -0.65
CA VAL A 22 -2.77 -11.42 -1.16
C VAL A 22 -2.15 -12.44 -2.12
N ALA A 23 -1.51 -11.97 -3.18
CA ALA A 23 -0.89 -12.83 -4.19
C ALA A 23 0.03 -13.89 -3.56
N GLY A 24 -0.04 -15.13 -4.05
CA GLY A 24 0.76 -16.24 -3.53
C GLY A 24 0.25 -16.87 -2.23
N THR A 25 -0.84 -16.35 -1.64
CA THR A 25 -1.44 -16.97 -0.45
C THR A 25 -2.51 -18.03 -0.81
N PRO A 26 -2.83 -18.99 0.08
CA PRO A 26 -3.94 -19.91 -0.13
C PRO A 26 -5.30 -19.22 -0.34
N ALA A 27 -5.48 -18.01 0.21
CA ALA A 27 -6.67 -17.21 0.00
C ALA A 27 -6.81 -16.74 -1.44
N GLN A 28 -5.72 -16.33 -2.09
CA GLN A 28 -5.73 -15.94 -3.50
C GLN A 28 -6.02 -17.13 -4.43
N THR A 29 -5.59 -18.35 -4.08
CA THR A 29 -6.00 -19.56 -4.81
C THR A 29 -7.51 -19.76 -4.74
N ARG A 30 -8.12 -19.67 -3.56
CA ARG A 30 -9.60 -19.78 -3.44
C ARG A 30 -10.34 -18.71 -4.23
N THR A 31 -9.82 -17.49 -4.27
CA THR A 31 -10.39 -16.42 -5.10
C THR A 31 -10.31 -16.77 -6.59
N ALA A 32 -9.19 -17.33 -7.06
CA ALA A 32 -9.07 -17.78 -8.45
C ALA A 32 -10.05 -18.92 -8.77
N ASP A 33 -10.17 -19.90 -7.88
CA ASP A 33 -11.09 -21.03 -8.04
C ASP A 33 -12.54 -20.54 -8.15
N TYR A 34 -12.95 -19.62 -7.26
CA TYR A 34 -14.26 -18.98 -7.33
C TYR A 34 -14.54 -18.33 -8.70
N VAL A 35 -13.58 -17.54 -9.22
CA VAL A 35 -13.75 -16.86 -10.51
C VAL A 35 -13.88 -17.86 -11.66
N LEU A 36 -13.04 -18.91 -11.67
CA LEU A 36 -13.07 -19.96 -12.69
C LEU A 36 -14.41 -20.71 -12.68
N GLU A 37 -14.93 -21.02 -11.49
CA GLU A 37 -16.25 -21.65 -11.32
C GLU A 37 -17.39 -20.77 -11.83
N GLN A 38 -17.38 -19.47 -11.50
CA GLN A 38 -18.42 -18.55 -12.00
C GLN A 38 -18.38 -18.44 -13.53
N MET A 39 -17.19 -18.28 -14.11
CA MET A 39 -17.01 -18.18 -15.55
C MET A 39 -17.43 -19.46 -16.29
N ALA A 40 -17.05 -20.63 -15.77
CA ALA A 40 -17.49 -21.92 -16.32
C ALA A 40 -19.02 -22.08 -16.24
N GLY A 41 -19.63 -21.64 -15.13
CA GLY A 41 -21.08 -21.63 -14.96
C GLY A 41 -21.82 -20.73 -15.97
N TRP A 42 -21.14 -19.74 -16.55
CA TRP A 42 -21.67 -18.91 -17.65
C TRP A 42 -21.42 -19.50 -19.04
N GLY A 43 -20.82 -20.68 -19.12
CA GLY A 43 -20.52 -21.36 -20.38
C GLY A 43 -19.23 -20.89 -21.05
N LEU A 44 -18.33 -20.21 -20.32
CA LEU A 44 -17.00 -19.87 -20.83
C LEU A 44 -16.06 -21.08 -20.68
N ASP A 45 -15.18 -21.27 -21.66
CA ASP A 45 -14.05 -22.20 -21.55
C ASP A 45 -12.99 -21.58 -20.64
N THR A 46 -12.69 -22.22 -19.52
CA THR A 46 -11.82 -21.67 -18.47
C THR A 46 -10.59 -22.55 -18.26
N SER A 47 -9.44 -21.90 -18.10
CA SER A 47 -8.19 -22.57 -17.76
C SER A 47 -7.36 -21.70 -16.82
N ARG A 48 -6.43 -22.35 -16.11
CA ARG A 48 -5.49 -21.68 -15.21
C ARG A 48 -4.08 -21.91 -15.72
N VAL A 49 -3.32 -20.82 -15.84
CA VAL A 49 -1.90 -20.86 -16.16
C VAL A 49 -1.13 -20.47 -14.90
N GLU A 50 -0.13 -21.29 -14.55
CA GLU A 50 0.70 -21.05 -13.37
C GLU A 50 2.02 -20.42 -13.74
N PHE A 51 2.43 -19.43 -12.94
CA PHE A 51 3.74 -18.80 -13.02
C PHE A 51 4.40 -18.91 -11.65
N ARG A 52 5.69 -19.23 -11.64
CA ARG A 52 6.53 -19.06 -10.46
C ARG A 52 7.20 -17.71 -10.57
N VAL A 53 6.91 -16.84 -9.62
CA VAL A 53 7.39 -15.46 -9.57
C VAL A 53 7.87 -15.14 -8.17
N PHE A 54 8.78 -14.19 -8.06
CA PHE A 54 9.22 -13.65 -6.79
C PHE A 54 8.15 -12.71 -6.22
N LEU A 55 7.74 -12.95 -4.97
CA LEU A 55 6.82 -12.08 -4.23
C LEU A 55 7.45 -11.66 -2.90
N PRO A 56 7.58 -10.35 -2.64
CA PRO A 56 8.21 -9.86 -1.40
C PRO A 56 7.21 -9.93 -0.23
N PHE A 57 7.41 -10.89 0.65
CA PHE A 57 6.74 -10.94 1.96
C PHE A 57 7.67 -10.36 3.03
N HIS A 58 7.13 -9.51 3.89
CA HIS A 58 7.89 -8.86 4.95
C HIS A 58 7.59 -9.55 6.28
N ASP A 59 8.63 -9.82 7.06
CA ASP A 59 8.47 -10.38 8.41
C ASP A 59 7.98 -9.32 9.40
N SER A 60 8.50 -8.09 9.30
CA SER A 60 8.11 -6.98 10.17
C SER A 60 8.41 -5.61 9.56
N THR A 61 7.66 -4.61 10.01
CA THR A 61 7.90 -3.19 9.72
C THR A 61 7.82 -2.43 11.02
N VAL A 62 8.84 -1.63 11.33
CA VAL A 62 8.89 -0.81 12.55
C VAL A 62 9.34 0.60 12.17
N VAL A 63 8.67 1.59 12.73
CA VAL A 63 9.09 2.99 12.65
C VAL A 63 9.07 3.57 14.06
N GLU A 64 10.19 4.14 14.49
CA GLU A 64 10.32 4.76 15.79
C GLU A 64 10.85 6.19 15.65
N LEU A 65 10.25 7.13 16.38
CA LEU A 65 10.94 8.33 16.77
C LEU A 65 11.93 7.94 17.87
N VAL A 66 13.22 8.19 17.68
CA VAL A 66 14.25 7.85 18.67
C VAL A 66 14.56 9.03 19.60
N ALA A 67 14.40 10.26 19.10
CA ALA A 67 14.64 11.50 19.83
C ALA A 67 13.65 12.60 19.37
N PRO A 68 13.30 13.59 20.22
CA PRO A 68 13.79 13.78 21.59
C PRO A 68 13.18 12.79 22.60
N GLU A 69 12.03 12.21 22.31
CA GLU A 69 11.40 11.16 23.12
C GLU A 69 11.22 9.90 22.26
N ARG A 70 11.61 8.74 22.81
CA ARG A 70 11.47 7.49 22.09
C ARG A 70 10.00 7.10 22.00
N ARG A 71 9.47 6.99 20.79
CA ARG A 71 8.10 6.58 20.52
C ARG A 71 8.03 5.68 19.31
N ARG A 72 7.51 4.48 19.49
CA ARG A 72 7.12 3.61 18.37
C ARG A 72 5.85 4.12 17.72
N LEU A 73 5.86 4.27 16.41
CA LEU A 73 4.68 4.67 15.64
C LEU A 73 3.78 3.45 15.42
N MET A 74 2.47 3.68 15.46
CA MET A 74 1.46 2.66 15.19
C MET A 74 1.36 2.44 13.68
N LEU A 75 1.52 1.19 13.25
CA LEU A 75 1.33 0.76 11.86
C LEU A 75 0.19 -0.26 11.72
N ASP A 76 -0.45 -0.61 12.84
CA ASP A 76 -1.59 -1.50 12.88
C ASP A 76 -2.86 -0.75 12.51
N GLU A 77 -3.73 -1.42 11.75
CA GLU A 77 -5.07 -0.93 11.44
C GLU A 77 -6.05 -1.72 12.32
N PRO A 78 -6.53 -1.14 13.43
CA PRO A 78 -7.43 -1.84 14.31
C PRO A 78 -8.73 -2.21 13.57
N PRO A 79 -9.35 -3.34 13.93
CA PRO A 79 -10.62 -3.75 13.35
C PRO A 79 -11.70 -2.68 13.58
N GLU A 80 -12.55 -2.47 12.57
CA GLU A 80 -13.76 -1.68 12.66
C GLU A 80 -14.93 -2.62 13.06
N PRO A 81 -15.52 -2.46 14.26
CA PRO A 81 -16.59 -3.35 14.74
C PRO A 81 -17.80 -3.46 13.82
N SER A 82 -18.12 -2.40 13.08
CA SER A 82 -19.23 -2.38 12.14
C SER A 82 -18.93 -3.07 10.80
N ASP A 83 -17.67 -3.48 10.56
CA ASP A 83 -17.23 -4.12 9.33
C ASP A 83 -16.49 -5.44 9.58
N SER A 84 -17.24 -6.52 9.38
CA SER A 84 -16.74 -7.90 9.50
C SER A 84 -15.53 -8.22 8.63
N ALA A 85 -15.29 -7.50 7.53
CA ALA A 85 -14.12 -7.73 6.67
C ALA A 85 -12.83 -7.30 7.36
N THR A 86 -12.88 -6.26 8.20
CA THR A 86 -11.73 -5.75 8.95
C THR A 86 -11.36 -6.62 10.15
N LEU A 87 -12.29 -7.46 10.63
CA LEU A 87 -12.06 -8.40 11.72
C LEU A 87 -11.15 -9.56 11.32
N ARG A 88 -11.01 -9.81 10.01
CA ARG A 88 -10.12 -10.82 9.45
C ARG A 88 -8.77 -10.15 9.26
N GLY A 89 -7.80 -10.51 10.10
CA GLY A 89 -6.49 -9.86 10.20
C GLY A 89 -5.94 -9.32 8.87
N ILE A 90 -5.54 -8.06 8.88
CA ILE A 90 -5.05 -7.35 7.71
C ILE A 90 -3.61 -7.74 7.35
N TRP A 91 -3.24 -7.57 6.08
CA TRP A 91 -1.84 -7.75 5.67
C TRP A 91 -0.96 -6.72 6.39
N PRO A 92 0.28 -7.02 6.80
CA PRO A 92 1.15 -6.04 7.47
C PRO A 92 1.38 -4.77 6.65
N ALA A 93 1.66 -3.65 7.34
CA ALA A 93 2.06 -2.40 6.70
C ALA A 93 3.44 -2.58 6.04
N MET A 94 3.50 -2.51 4.71
CA MET A 94 4.74 -2.69 3.95
C MET A 94 4.64 -2.10 2.54
N ASN A 95 5.80 -1.85 1.95
CA ASN A 95 5.97 -1.51 0.55
C ASN A 95 6.67 -2.66 -0.17
N GLY A 96 6.03 -3.22 -1.21
CA GLY A 96 6.58 -4.34 -1.97
C GLY A 96 7.90 -3.94 -2.62
N TYR A 97 8.89 -4.83 -2.58
CA TYR A 97 10.23 -4.60 -3.10
C TYR A 97 11.03 -3.53 -2.36
N SER A 98 10.63 -3.17 -1.14
CA SER A 98 11.52 -2.41 -0.25
C SER A 98 12.77 -3.22 0.08
N GLY A 99 13.91 -2.53 0.21
CA GLY A 99 15.11 -3.12 0.80
C GLY A 99 14.88 -3.47 2.26
N ALA A 100 15.53 -4.55 2.73
CA ALA A 100 15.59 -4.90 4.14
C ALA A 100 16.71 -4.12 4.83
N GLY A 101 16.44 -3.60 6.04
CA GLY A 101 17.46 -2.90 6.82
C GLY A 101 16.89 -2.24 8.08
N ASP A 102 17.80 -1.80 8.94
CA ASP A 102 17.54 -0.98 10.12
C ASP A 102 18.38 0.30 10.01
N VAL A 103 17.72 1.45 10.02
CA VAL A 103 18.33 2.75 9.79
C VAL A 103 17.79 3.75 10.81
N THR A 104 18.69 4.43 11.50
CA THR A 104 18.38 5.62 12.30
C THR A 104 19.12 6.81 11.73
N ALA A 105 18.39 7.82 11.27
CA ALA A 105 18.95 9.08 10.77
C ALA A 105 17.94 10.22 10.94
N PRO A 106 18.38 11.50 10.87
CA PRO A 106 17.45 12.62 10.92
C PRO A 106 16.48 12.60 9.74
N VAL A 107 15.28 13.13 9.96
CA VAL A 107 14.19 13.15 8.97
C VAL A 107 14.20 14.46 8.19
N ILE A 108 14.03 14.39 6.88
CA ILE A 108 13.78 15.54 6.01
C ILE A 108 12.47 15.34 5.27
N TYR A 109 11.61 16.36 5.30
CA TYR A 109 10.38 16.36 4.54
C TYR A 109 10.63 16.81 3.11
N ALA A 110 10.31 15.95 2.14
CA ALA A 110 10.54 16.21 0.71
C ALA A 110 9.22 16.34 -0.06
N ASN A 111 8.18 16.92 0.54
CA ASN A 111 6.89 17.14 -0.12
C ASN A 111 6.29 15.84 -0.71
N TYR A 112 6.19 15.70 -2.04
CA TYR A 112 5.75 14.47 -2.69
C TYR A 112 6.93 13.56 -3.08
N GLY A 113 8.17 13.94 -2.81
CA GLY A 113 9.37 13.16 -3.16
C GLY A 113 9.55 13.02 -4.66
N LEU A 114 9.13 14.02 -5.44
CA LEU A 114 9.31 14.08 -6.89
C LEU A 114 10.60 14.83 -7.23
N PRO A 115 11.14 14.69 -8.47
CA PRO A 115 12.35 15.42 -8.88
C PRO A 115 12.29 16.91 -8.54
N GLU A 116 11.17 17.57 -8.84
CA GLU A 116 10.99 19.00 -8.56
C GLU A 116 10.98 19.35 -7.06
N ASP A 117 10.68 18.38 -6.18
CA ASP A 117 10.72 18.60 -4.73
C ASP A 117 12.17 18.59 -4.21
N TYR A 118 13.05 17.78 -4.82
CA TYR A 118 14.47 17.78 -4.52
C TYR A 118 15.17 19.03 -5.07
N ASP A 119 14.79 19.49 -6.27
CA ASP A 119 15.28 20.77 -6.81
C ASP A 119 15.00 21.95 -5.85
N VAL A 120 13.82 21.95 -5.21
CA VAL A 120 13.47 22.95 -4.19
C VAL A 120 14.34 22.80 -2.95
N LEU A 121 14.56 21.59 -2.46
CA LEU A 121 15.44 21.36 -1.29
C LEU A 121 16.87 21.84 -1.58
N ASP A 122 17.40 21.55 -2.76
CA ASP A 122 18.73 21.99 -3.19
C ASP A 122 18.81 23.53 -3.27
N SER A 123 17.77 24.19 -3.81
CA SER A 123 17.70 25.66 -3.84
C SER A 123 17.71 26.30 -2.45
N LEU A 124 17.28 25.56 -1.42
CA LEU A 124 17.29 25.97 -0.02
C LEU A 124 18.57 25.53 0.72
N GLY A 125 19.50 24.85 0.04
CA GLY A 125 20.73 24.32 0.65
C GLY A 125 20.48 23.13 1.58
N VAL A 126 19.39 22.39 1.39
CA VAL A 126 19.00 21.25 2.22
C VAL A 126 19.31 19.93 1.50
N SER A 127 20.30 19.18 1.98
CA SER A 127 20.64 17.85 1.43
C SER A 127 19.94 16.71 2.17
N VAL A 128 19.43 15.73 1.41
CA VAL A 128 18.84 14.47 1.93
C VAL A 128 19.86 13.33 2.06
N GLU A 129 21.12 13.56 1.67
CA GLU A 129 22.16 12.54 1.75
C GLU A 129 22.35 12.07 3.20
N GLY A 130 22.29 10.76 3.42
CA GLY A 130 22.42 10.17 4.75
C GLY A 130 21.17 10.32 5.64
N ARG A 131 20.04 10.80 5.12
CA ARG A 131 18.82 11.10 5.90
C ARG A 131 17.69 10.11 5.65
N VAL A 132 16.68 10.14 6.52
CA VAL A 132 15.38 9.53 6.24
C VAL A 132 14.51 10.57 5.53
N VAL A 133 14.06 10.28 4.31
CA VAL A 133 13.11 11.14 3.60
C VAL A 133 11.70 10.81 4.06
N LEU A 134 10.91 11.83 4.38
CA LEU A 134 9.46 11.75 4.60
C LEU A 134 8.76 12.38 3.40
N ALA A 135 7.91 11.62 2.71
CA ALA A 135 7.18 12.11 1.55
C ALA A 135 5.72 11.64 1.52
N ARG A 136 4.88 12.43 0.87
CA ARG A 136 3.45 12.17 0.69
C ARG A 136 3.20 11.26 -0.49
N TYR A 137 2.22 10.37 -0.35
CA TYR A 137 1.60 9.71 -1.50
C TYR A 137 0.91 10.72 -2.43
N GLY A 138 0.73 10.33 -3.69
CA GLY A 138 0.07 11.13 -4.73
C GLY A 138 1.02 11.70 -5.79
N ARG A 139 0.43 12.33 -6.82
CA ARG A 139 1.07 12.99 -7.98
C ARG A 139 1.93 12.12 -8.91
N SER A 140 2.52 11.03 -8.43
CA SER A 140 3.28 10.07 -9.24
C SER A 140 3.24 8.68 -8.61
N TYR A 141 3.68 7.67 -9.38
CA TYR A 141 3.89 6.33 -8.88
C TYR A 141 4.90 6.33 -7.73
N ARG A 142 4.60 5.59 -6.66
CA ARG A 142 5.43 5.55 -5.43
C ARG A 142 6.86 5.04 -5.66
N GLY A 143 7.06 4.16 -6.64
CA GLY A 143 8.39 3.67 -6.99
C GLY A 143 9.30 4.77 -7.53
N ILE A 144 8.74 5.83 -8.12
CA ILE A 144 9.51 7.02 -8.51
C ILE A 144 10.07 7.73 -7.28
N LYS A 145 9.26 7.89 -6.23
CA LYS A 145 9.68 8.54 -4.97
C LYS A 145 10.83 7.77 -4.31
N ALA A 146 10.73 6.44 -4.29
CA ALA A 146 11.79 5.57 -3.78
C ALA A 146 13.08 5.72 -4.58
N ARG A 147 12.98 5.70 -5.92
CA ARG A 147 14.13 5.90 -6.82
C ARG A 147 14.77 7.27 -6.64
N GLU A 148 13.98 8.35 -6.53
CA GLU A 148 14.53 9.69 -6.34
C GLU A 148 15.20 9.84 -4.97
N ALA A 149 14.59 9.30 -3.90
CA ALA A 149 15.23 9.30 -2.57
C ALA A 149 16.59 8.58 -2.60
N GLU A 150 16.65 7.41 -3.22
CA GLU A 150 17.88 6.64 -3.40
C GLU A 150 18.92 7.42 -4.23
N ARG A 151 18.51 8.01 -5.36
CA ARG A 151 19.39 8.81 -6.24
C ARG A 151 20.06 9.98 -5.52
N HIS A 152 19.38 10.59 -4.55
CA HIS A 152 19.91 11.69 -3.75
C HIS A 152 20.60 11.22 -2.45
N GLY A 153 20.86 9.91 -2.31
CA GLY A 153 21.62 9.36 -1.20
C GLY A 153 20.86 9.25 0.12
N ALA A 154 19.53 9.29 0.09
CA ALA A 154 18.73 9.02 1.29
C ALA A 154 18.95 7.58 1.77
N ARG A 155 18.92 7.38 3.09
CA ARG A 155 19.09 6.06 3.73
C ARG A 155 17.78 5.29 3.85
N ALA A 156 16.66 5.99 3.91
CA ALA A 156 15.33 5.40 3.96
C ALA A 156 14.29 6.39 3.44
N LEU A 157 13.13 5.88 3.04
CA LEU A 157 11.96 6.65 2.64
C LEU A 157 10.75 6.20 3.45
N LEU A 158 10.09 7.15 4.10
CA LEU A 158 8.78 6.99 4.73
C LEU A 158 7.72 7.64 3.84
N LEU A 159 6.70 6.87 3.48
CA LEU A 159 5.55 7.34 2.71
C LEU A 159 4.31 7.39 3.60
N PHE A 160 3.58 8.50 3.55
CA PHE A 160 2.32 8.66 4.26
C PHE A 160 1.19 9.19 3.37
N SER A 161 -0.05 8.85 3.72
CA SER A 161 -1.25 9.39 3.10
C SER A 161 -1.62 10.70 3.78
N ASP A 162 -1.48 11.82 3.07
CA ASP A 162 -1.83 13.14 3.61
C ASP A 162 -3.37 13.30 3.67
N PRO A 163 -3.95 13.68 4.82
CA PRO A 163 -5.37 13.91 4.96
C PRO A 163 -5.96 14.94 3.98
N GLN A 164 -5.16 15.91 3.51
CA GLN A 164 -5.57 16.87 2.47
C GLN A 164 -5.89 16.19 1.13
N ASN A 165 -5.35 14.98 0.89
CA ASN A 165 -5.59 14.19 -0.30
C ASN A 165 -6.57 13.05 -0.05
N ASP A 166 -6.43 12.36 1.09
CA ASP A 166 -7.18 11.16 1.44
C ASP A 166 -7.32 11.03 2.96
N GLY A 167 -8.30 11.75 3.53
CA GLY A 167 -8.60 11.72 4.97
C GLY A 167 -9.60 12.81 5.38
N TYR A 168 -9.60 13.16 6.67
CA TYR A 168 -10.60 14.04 7.31
C TYR A 168 -10.72 15.46 6.70
N PHE A 169 -9.73 15.94 5.94
CA PHE A 169 -9.85 17.22 5.23
C PHE A 169 -10.76 17.12 3.98
N ARG A 170 -11.06 15.92 3.50
CA ARG A 170 -11.86 15.68 2.30
C ARG A 170 -13.30 15.27 2.59
N GLY A 171 -13.61 14.93 3.83
CA GLY A 171 -14.92 14.50 4.28
C GLY A 171 -14.81 13.54 5.46
N ASP A 172 -15.95 12.98 5.85
CA ASP A 172 -16.02 12.01 6.94
C ASP A 172 -15.17 10.77 6.63
N VAL A 173 -14.43 10.34 7.65
CA VAL A 173 -13.58 9.15 7.56
C VAL A 173 -14.39 7.88 7.81
N TYR A 174 -13.91 6.76 7.29
CA TYR A 174 -14.50 5.45 7.53
C TYR A 174 -14.58 5.15 9.04
N PRO A 175 -15.70 4.61 9.55
CA PRO A 175 -16.88 4.13 8.82
C PRO A 175 -17.97 5.18 8.52
N ALA A 176 -17.86 6.40 9.07
CA ALA A 176 -18.87 7.44 8.89
C ALA A 176 -18.92 8.00 7.46
N GLY A 177 -17.81 7.94 6.74
CA GLY A 177 -17.72 8.31 5.34
C GLY A 177 -16.66 7.52 4.57
N PRO A 178 -16.41 7.86 3.29
CA PRO A 178 -15.53 7.08 2.43
C PRO A 178 -14.05 7.40 2.62
N MET A 179 -13.70 8.45 3.40
CA MET A 179 -12.31 8.89 3.49
C MET A 179 -11.47 7.98 4.39
N ARG A 180 -10.17 7.90 4.11
CA ARG A 180 -9.24 7.05 4.87
C ARG A 180 -9.24 7.39 6.38
N PRO A 181 -9.37 6.40 7.28
CA PRO A 181 -9.23 6.62 8.72
C PRO A 181 -7.77 6.82 9.12
N LEU A 182 -7.53 7.45 10.27
CA LEU A 182 -6.20 7.90 10.70
C LEU A 182 -5.16 6.76 10.80
N SER A 183 -5.59 5.57 11.20
CA SER A 183 -4.72 4.40 11.36
C SER A 183 -4.38 3.70 10.04
N ALA A 184 -5.09 3.98 8.95
CA ALA A 184 -5.01 3.17 7.74
C ALA A 184 -3.75 3.44 6.91
N VAL A 185 -3.09 2.37 6.49
CA VAL A 185 -1.83 2.42 5.73
C VAL A 185 -2.06 2.05 4.27
N GLN A 186 -1.56 2.85 3.35
CA GLN A 186 -1.54 2.48 1.93
C GLN A 186 -0.34 1.56 1.63
N ARG A 187 -0.65 0.34 1.17
CA ARG A 187 0.32 -0.65 0.65
C ARG A 187 0.50 -0.51 -0.85
N GLY A 188 1.64 -0.98 -1.37
CA GLY A 188 1.87 -1.08 -2.81
C GLY A 188 3.31 -1.43 -3.16
N SER A 189 3.55 -1.79 -4.43
CA SER A 189 4.89 -2.05 -4.96
C SER A 189 5.68 -0.76 -5.16
N LEU A 190 6.99 -0.81 -4.90
CA LEU A 190 8.00 0.20 -5.30
C LEU A 190 8.75 -0.20 -6.58
N TYR A 191 8.52 -1.41 -7.10
CA TYR A 191 9.26 -1.93 -8.25
C TYR A 191 9.00 -1.10 -9.50
N ASN A 192 10.08 -0.63 -10.14
CA ASN A 192 10.01 0.18 -11.36
C ASN A 192 10.26 -0.65 -12.65
N GLY A 193 10.55 -1.94 -12.51
CA GLY A 193 10.77 -2.83 -13.65
C GLY A 193 9.49 -3.38 -14.28
N ARG A 194 9.65 -4.38 -15.15
CA ARG A 194 8.55 -5.08 -15.83
C ARG A 194 8.72 -6.58 -15.65
N GLY A 195 7.61 -7.27 -15.39
CA GLY A 195 7.63 -8.72 -15.19
C GLY A 195 8.13 -9.12 -13.81
N ASP A 196 8.55 -10.37 -13.70
CA ASP A 196 9.24 -10.92 -12.53
C ASP A 196 10.66 -10.31 -12.43
N PRO A 197 11.10 -9.82 -11.25
CA PRO A 197 12.40 -9.18 -11.07
C PRO A 197 13.63 -10.08 -11.18
#